data_AF-A0A662TKJ1-F1
#
_entry.id   AF-A0A662TKJ1-F1
#
_cell.length_a   1.000
_cell.length_b   1.000
_cell.length_c   1.000
_cell.angle_alpha   90.00
_cell.angle_beta   90.00
_cell.angle_gamma   90.00
#
_symmetry.space_group_name_H-M   'P 1'
#
loop_
_entity.id
_entity.type
_entity.pdbx_description
1 polymer ?
#
loop_
_entity_poly.entity_id
_entity_poly.type
_entity_poly.pdbx_seq_one_letter_code
_entity_poly.pdbx_strand_id
1 'polypeptide(L)'
;MLEDQDLERFKRIVAKRLGVTLREIEKLIQDKKRELGNLVSDTAALILIGKEHGIELKEKLPEIRKIFELHEVPTGLKAARIRALVIKVKGERKYARENGM
;
A
#
# COMPACT_ATOMS: atom_id res chain seq x y z
N MET A 1 5.05 -6.81 9.87
CA MET A 1 4.77 -6.31 11.24
C MET A 1 4.76 -4.78 11.36
N LEU A 2 5.26 -4.00 10.38
CA LEU A 2 5.16 -2.53 10.41
C LEU A 2 3.76 -2.01 10.02
N GLU A 3 3.02 -2.73 9.18
CA GLU A 3 1.71 -2.28 8.65
C GLU A 3 0.60 -2.15 9.70
N ASP A 4 0.59 -3.00 10.74
CA ASP A 4 -0.48 -3.02 11.76
C ASP A 4 -0.39 -1.84 12.75
N GLN A 5 0.83 -1.38 13.08
CA GLN A 5 1.02 -0.25 14.00
C GLN A 5 0.62 1.08 13.37
N ASP A 6 0.88 1.24 12.08
CA ASP A 6 0.50 2.45 11.33
C ASP A 6 -1.03 2.54 11.17
N LEU A 7 -1.70 1.42 10.90
CA LEU A 7 -3.17 1.37 10.83
C LEU A 7 -3.82 1.74 12.16
N GLU A 8 -3.33 1.20 13.28
CA GLU A 8 -3.89 1.47 14.60
C GLU A 8 -3.68 2.93 15.04
N ARG A 9 -2.50 3.48 14.75
CA ARG A 9 -2.24 4.92 14.95
C ARG A 9 -3.17 5.78 14.11
N PHE A 10 -3.46 5.34 12.89
CA PHE A 10 -4.30 6.06 11.95
C PHE A 10 -5.78 6.04 12.35
N LYS A 11 -6.29 4.89 12.81
CA LYS A 11 -7.64 4.78 13.41
C LYS A 11 -7.84 5.80 14.53
N ARG A 12 -6.84 5.96 15.42
CA ARG A 12 -6.91 6.93 16.54
C ARG A 12 -6.98 8.39 16.09
N ILE A 13 -6.24 8.77 15.05
CA ILE A 13 -6.27 10.14 14.51
C ILE A 13 -7.64 10.45 13.94
N VAL A 14 -8.18 9.54 13.14
CA VAL A 14 -9.49 9.69 12.50
C VAL A 14 -10.60 9.67 13.55
N ALA A 15 -10.57 8.74 14.51
CA ALA A 15 -11.48 8.69 15.65
C ALA A 15 -11.53 10.02 16.41
N LYS A 16 -10.35 10.54 16.77
CA LYS A 16 -10.23 11.79 17.53
C LYS A 16 -10.78 12.99 16.75
N ARG A 17 -10.53 13.07 15.44
CA ARG A 17 -11.03 14.17 14.60
C ARG A 17 -12.54 14.09 14.37
N LEU A 18 -13.10 12.88 14.29
CA LEU A 18 -14.53 12.65 14.14
C LEU A 18 -15.29 12.74 15.46
N GLY A 19 -14.59 12.77 16.60
CA GLY A 19 -15.21 12.76 17.92
C GLY A 19 -15.87 11.42 18.27
N VAL A 20 -15.42 10.33 17.64
CA VAL A 20 -15.98 8.98 17.82
C VAL A 20 -14.98 8.06 18.52
N THR A 21 -15.49 6.95 19.05
CA THR A 21 -14.68 5.90 19.66
C THR A 21 -13.98 5.04 18.62
N LEU A 22 -12.94 4.30 19.04
CA LEU A 22 -12.26 3.35 18.16
C LEU A 22 -13.19 2.24 17.65
N ARG A 23 -14.13 1.78 18.48
CA ARG A 23 -15.14 0.78 18.08
C ARG A 23 -16.04 1.30 16.96
N GLU A 24 -16.43 2.58 17.03
CA GLU A 24 -17.24 3.20 15.98
C GLU A 24 -16.44 3.37 14.68
N ILE A 25 -15.15 3.68 14.76
CA ILE A 25 -14.27 3.67 13.57
C ILE A 25 -14.21 2.29 12.94
N GLU A 26 -14.06 1.23 13.72
CA GLU A 26 -14.04 -0.13 13.15
C GLU A 26 -15.34 -0.49 12.47
N LYS A 27 -16.47 -0.10 13.05
CA LYS A 27 -17.77 -0.27 12.43
C LYS A 27 -17.87 0.51 11.12
N LEU A 28 -17.45 1.78 11.10
CA LEU A 28 -17.42 2.60 9.89
C LEU A 28 -16.54 2.00 8.80
N ILE A 29 -15.38 1.43 9.17
CA ILE A 29 -14.50 0.72 8.24
C ILE A 29 -15.23 -0.48 7.62
N GLN A 30 -15.89 -1.31 8.43
CA GLN A 30 -16.61 -2.48 7.91
C GLN A 30 -17.81 -2.10 7.05
N ASP A 31 -18.55 -1.07 7.44
CA ASP A 31 -19.69 -0.55 6.68
C ASP A 31 -19.20 -0.01 5.33
N LYS A 32 -18.10 0.75 5.31
CA LYS A 32 -17.48 1.26 4.09
C LYS A 32 -16.95 0.14 3.18
N LYS A 33 -16.35 -0.90 3.76
CA LYS A 33 -15.93 -2.08 3.01
C LYS A 33 -17.12 -2.78 2.37
N ARG A 34 -18.22 -2.95 3.11
CA ARG A 34 -19.45 -3.57 2.60
C ARG A 34 -20.07 -2.76 1.47
N GLU A 35 -20.12 -1.43 1.60
CA GLU A 35 -20.57 -0.51 0.54
C GLU A 35 -19.77 -0.72 -0.76
N LEU A 36 -18.46 -0.96 -0.64
CA LEU A 36 -17.53 -1.18 -1.75
C LEU A 36 -17.37 -2.65 -2.15
N GLY A 37 -18.29 -3.54 -1.74
CA GLY A 37 -18.27 -4.96 -2.10
C GLY A 37 -17.10 -5.75 -1.51
N ASN A 38 -16.53 -5.30 -0.38
CA ASN A 38 -15.35 -5.86 0.29
C ASN A 38 -14.08 -5.90 -0.57
N LEU A 39 -14.01 -5.07 -1.62
CA LEU A 39 -12.85 -5.01 -2.53
C LEU A 39 -11.69 -4.17 -2.01
N VAL A 40 -11.89 -3.45 -0.90
CA VAL A 40 -10.90 -2.53 -0.33
C VAL A 40 -10.38 -3.01 1.02
N SER A 41 -9.14 -2.67 1.32
CA SER A 41 -8.52 -2.92 2.63
C SER A 41 -9.03 -1.94 3.69
N ASP A 42 -8.85 -2.29 4.96
CA ASP A 42 -9.21 -1.45 6.11
C ASP A 42 -8.54 -0.07 6.04
N THR A 43 -7.27 -0.03 5.63
CA THR A 43 -6.52 1.21 5.41
C THR A 43 -7.15 2.08 4.33
N ALA A 44 -7.55 1.48 3.20
CA ALA A 44 -8.18 2.22 2.10
C ALA A 44 -9.57 2.75 2.50
N ALA A 45 -10.37 1.92 3.19
CA ALA A 45 -11.65 2.34 3.75
C ALA A 45 -11.49 3.52 4.72
N LEU A 46 -10.49 3.47 5.61
CA LEU A 46 -10.22 4.54 6.57
C LEU A 46 -9.77 5.85 5.91
N ILE A 47 -9.00 5.79 4.81
CA ILE A 47 -8.64 6.96 4.01
C ILE A 47 -9.88 7.59 3.37
N LEU A 48 -10.79 6.77 2.82
CA LEU A 48 -12.03 7.25 2.21
C LEU A 48 -12.93 7.93 3.24
N ILE A 49 -13.12 7.30 4.40
CA ILE A 49 -13.88 7.88 5.52
C ILE A 49 -13.28 9.23 5.94
N GLY A 50 -11.95 9.31 6.07
CA GLY A 50 -11.27 10.56 6.39
C GLY A 50 -11.54 11.65 5.34
N LYS A 51 -11.41 11.34 4.05
CA LYS A 51 -11.68 12.30 2.97
C LYS A 51 -13.12 12.81 2.96
N GLU A 52 -14.10 11.92 3.18
CA GLU A 52 -15.53 12.28 3.24
C GLU A 52 -15.83 13.30 4.34
N HIS A 53 -15.05 13.29 5.42
CA HIS A 53 -15.22 14.19 6.56
C HIS A 53 -14.26 15.38 6.54
N GLY A 54 -13.68 15.70 5.37
CA GLY A 54 -12.75 16.83 5.22
C GLY A 54 -11.42 16.65 5.96
N ILE A 55 -11.11 15.43 6.40
CA ILE A 55 -9.83 15.08 7.01
C ILE A 55 -8.85 14.84 5.87
N GLU A 56 -8.27 15.93 5.37
CA GLU A 56 -7.09 15.85 4.51
C GLU A 56 -5.90 15.37 5.36
N LEU A 57 -5.53 14.11 5.15
CA LEU A 57 -4.33 13.53 5.74
C LEU A 57 -3.14 14.02 4.93
N LYS A 58 -2.69 15.24 5.22
CA LYS A 58 -1.57 15.89 4.54
C LYS A 58 -0.19 15.40 4.96
N GLU A 59 -0.08 14.37 5.79
CA GLU A 59 1.23 13.87 6.23
C GLU A 59 1.39 12.39 5.90
N LYS A 60 2.26 12.16 4.92
CA LYS A 60 3.02 10.94 4.68
C LYS A 60 2.23 9.68 5.05
N LEU A 61 1.22 9.35 4.25
CA LEU A 61 1.15 7.94 3.87
C LEU A 61 2.57 7.66 3.37
N PRO A 62 3.38 6.74 3.97
CA PRO A 62 4.46 6.17 3.20
C PRO A 62 3.76 5.78 1.90
N GLU A 63 4.19 6.40 0.79
CA GLU A 63 3.57 6.15 -0.50
C GLU A 63 3.28 4.66 -0.50
N ILE A 64 2.04 4.24 -0.73
CA ILE A 64 1.75 2.84 -1.00
C ILE A 64 2.37 2.56 -2.39
N ARG A 65 3.68 2.82 -2.55
CA ARG A 65 4.64 1.96 -3.20
C ARG A 65 4.48 0.64 -2.48
N LYS A 66 3.44 -0.08 -2.87
CA LYS A 66 3.42 -1.52 -2.72
C LYS A 66 4.71 -1.96 -3.41
N ILE A 67 5.73 -2.23 -2.60
CA ILE A 67 7.01 -2.71 -3.08
C ILE A 67 6.69 -4.12 -3.50
N PHE A 68 6.32 -4.27 -4.77
CA PHE A 68 6.18 -5.57 -5.37
C PHE A 68 7.59 -6.08 -5.63
N GLU A 69 7.85 -7.31 -5.24
CA GLU A 69 8.92 -8.03 -5.88
C GLU A 69 8.59 -8.18 -7.37
N LEU A 70 9.60 -8.12 -8.23
CA LEU A 70 9.37 -8.14 -9.69
C LEU A 70 8.55 -9.37 -10.14
N HIS A 71 8.63 -10.47 -9.39
CA HIS A 71 7.90 -11.71 -9.66
C HIS A 71 6.38 -11.60 -9.41
N GLU A 72 5.93 -10.60 -8.65
CA GLU A 72 4.51 -10.34 -8.37
C GLU A 72 3.85 -9.47 -9.44
N VAL A 73 4.62 -8.97 -10.41
CA VAL A 73 4.10 -8.16 -11.51
C VAL A 73 3.39 -9.06 -12.51
N PRO A 74 2.09 -8.84 -12.80
CA PRO A 74 1.35 -9.64 -13.77
C PRO A 74 1.99 -9.61 -15.15
N THR A 75 2.10 -10.77 -15.79
CA THR A 75 2.57 -10.88 -17.17
C THR A 75 1.54 -10.28 -18.13
N GLY A 76 2.00 -9.74 -19.28
CA GLY A 76 1.11 -9.20 -20.31
C GLY A 76 0.71 -7.74 -20.16
N LEU A 77 1.32 -6.99 -19.23
CA LEU A 77 1.16 -5.53 -19.14
C LEU A 77 1.69 -4.84 -20.40
N LYS A 78 0.80 -4.23 -21.18
CA LYS A 78 1.14 -3.55 -22.45
C LYS A 78 1.70 -2.14 -22.26
N ALA A 79 1.51 -1.53 -21.09
CA ALA A 79 1.91 -0.15 -20.80
C ALA A 79 2.45 -0.01 -19.36
N ALA A 80 3.61 -0.60 -19.09
CA ALA A 80 4.30 -0.45 -17.80
C ALA A 80 5.51 0.48 -17.94
N ARG A 81 5.61 1.48 -17.04
CA ARG A 81 6.80 2.33 -16.91
C ARG A 81 7.50 2.02 -15.59
N ILE A 82 8.63 1.33 -15.67
CA ILE A 82 9.44 0.95 -14.49
C ILE A 82 10.48 2.04 -14.23
N ARG A 83 10.57 2.50 -12.98
CA ARG A 83 11.68 3.32 -12.48
C ARG A 83 12.31 2.60 -11.30
N ALA A 84 13.60 2.29 -11.39
CA ALA A 84 14.34 1.57 -10.35
C ALA A 84 15.67 2.27 -10.05
N LEU A 85 16.14 2.13 -8.81
CA LEU A 85 17.44 2.63 -8.37
C LEU A 85 18.43 1.45 -8.33
N VAL A 86 19.59 1.59 -8.95
CA VAL A 86 20.63 0.55 -8.92
C VAL A 86 21.31 0.58 -7.56
N ILE A 87 20.96 -0.38 -6.69
CA ILE A 87 21.52 -0.52 -5.35
C ILE A 87 22.82 -1.33 -5.32
N LYS A 88 23.05 -2.22 -6.29
CA LYS A 88 24.27 -3.03 -6.38
C LYS A 88 24.46 -3.57 -7.79
N VAL A 89 25.66 -3.38 -8.33
CA VAL A 89 26.12 -4.10 -9.52
C VAL A 89 26.91 -5.31 -9.03
N LYS A 90 26.42 -6.53 -9.29
CA LYS A 90 27.26 -7.73 -9.12
C LYS A 90 28.32 -7.70 -10.21
N GLY A 91 29.59 -7.86 -9.83
CA GLY A 91 30.74 -7.81 -10.72
C GLY A 91 30.60 -8.73 -11.94
N GLU A 92 31.36 -8.42 -12.98
CA GLU A 92 31.30 -9.06 -14.29
C GLU A 92 31.21 -10.58 -14.18
N ARG A 93 30.10 -11.14 -14.66
CA ARG A 93 29.99 -12.57 -14.89
C ARG A 93 30.77 -12.89 -16.16
N LYS A 94 31.85 -13.65 -16.02
CA LYS A 94 32.51 -14.27 -17.17
C LYS A 94 31.65 -15.44 -17.60
N TYR A 95 31.08 -15.32 -18.78
CA TYR A 95 30.39 -16.43 -19.44
C TYR A 95 31.40 -17.11 -20.36
N ALA A 96 31.61 -18.40 -20.16
CA ALA A 96 32.24 -19.24 -21.16
C ALA A 96 31.12 -19.93 -21.96
N ARG A 97 31.25 -19.99 -23.28
CA ARG A 97 30.43 -20.91 -24.07
C ARG A 97 30.83 -22.31 -23.66
N GLU A 98 29.87 -23.12 -23.23
CA GLU A 98 30.11 -24.51 -22.86
C GLU A 98 30.68 -25.30 -24.05
N ASN A 99 30.26 -24.96 -25.28
CA ASN A 99 30.80 -25.51 -26.52
C ASN A 99 31.26 -24.38 -27.45
N GLY A 100 32.53 -24.02 -27.31
CA GLY A 100 33.26 -23.15 -28.25
C GLY A 100 33.93 -23.91 -29.40
N MET A 101 33.66 -25.21 -29.52
CA MET A 101 33.69 -26.14 -30.67
C MET A 101 33.04 -27.43 -30.18
#